data_AF-A0A7C7V5G5-F1
#
_entry.id   AF-A0A7C7V5G5-F1
#
_cell.length_a   1.000
_cell.length_b   1.000
_cell.length_c   1.000
_cell.angle_alpha   90.00
_cell.angle_beta   90.00
_cell.angle_gamma   90.00
#
_symmetry.space_group_name_H-M   'P 1'
#
loop_
_entity.id
_entity.type
_entity.pdbx_description
1 polymer ?
#
loop_
_entity_poly.entity_id
_entity_poly.type
_entity_poly.pdbx_seq_one_letter_code
_entity_poly.pdbx_strand_id
1 'polypeptide(L)'
;MKSGGCWSAKIVSSLPKGVVPGVTILVGLAWGTAGGAAESAPRSKPIRVPVPADCIQAERGHCYIAAMDFGEEGDKETSNRSGLMLFEDGRPLGPAHAVHDDIRKKGRGRYSHWTRGTLYFSTSDHSDPRTNGRTYEVASANPLSTLGGLERFPSTIKTHIEQIVGNRHKYTITLGGTLDMDNTRTLATNNCFIAFQNNVSLTIENIGDVPVINPRIVINDRGNWYTFDSLLAEFTRGAATDQEKAYFIWQRMRENLYHQTPLYGDAEPHDPVRLFNIFGFNLCDDAGNAGCSLFFHAGLTGSKNRALHGHVQCEAFVDGRFQFLDVDMDCFYLDRENEYPVGGEQVARDHDLARRELNYGPVVDRFVSSDLPAALFGRDDRRYDARWRGHEIAYTLRPGERVVFRWDNIGKYPAENAERARRPRYFGNSRFIFRPRLSPEVVRSEAFATKDLLPPRPTDASGTRLLGSSPDAVLVYQIKVPYTICGGTVRAELSGAAADDGFAIALSLDGRTWKKLWQKQGAGRHAAVVSLDEAL
;
A
#
# COMPACT_ATOMS: atom_id res chain seq x y z
N MET A 1 -4.45 -9.56 -12.58
CA MET A 1 -5.14 -8.27 -12.79
C MET A 1 -4.11 -7.27 -13.31
N LYS A 2 -4.29 -6.67 -14.48
CA LYS A 2 -3.39 -5.62 -14.99
C LYS A 2 -3.56 -4.38 -14.09
N SER A 3 -2.49 -3.85 -13.47
CA SER A 3 -2.64 -2.73 -12.53
C SER A 3 -3.04 -1.46 -13.28
N GLY A 4 -4.05 -0.77 -12.76
CA GLY A 4 -5.07 -0.10 -13.57
C GLY A 4 -6.39 -0.81 -13.36
N GLY A 5 -6.91 -0.74 -12.13
CA GLY A 5 -8.17 -1.38 -11.78
C GLY A 5 -9.30 -0.73 -12.57
N CYS A 6 -9.73 -1.40 -13.63
CA CYS A 6 -10.94 -1.07 -14.37
C CYS A 6 -11.97 -2.14 -14.03
N TRP A 7 -13.04 -1.76 -13.35
CA TRP A 7 -14.17 -2.66 -13.12
C TRP A 7 -15.46 -1.87 -13.23
N SER A 8 -16.55 -2.59 -13.44
CA SER A 8 -17.89 -2.01 -13.53
C SER A 8 -18.79 -2.67 -12.50
N ALA A 9 -19.57 -1.87 -11.78
CA ALA A 9 -20.66 -2.34 -10.93
C ALA A 9 -21.97 -2.16 -11.68
N LYS A 10 -22.75 -3.24 -11.75
CA LYS A 10 -24.06 -3.29 -12.40
C LYS A 10 -25.13 -3.50 -11.35
N ILE A 11 -26.09 -2.61 -11.31
CA ILE A 11 -27.36 -2.80 -10.60
C ILE A 11 -28.37 -3.24 -11.65
N VAL A 12 -28.97 -4.42 -11.47
CA VAL A 12 -30.04 -4.94 -12.35
C VAL A 12 -31.34 -4.94 -11.56
N SER A 13 -32.40 -4.35 -12.09
CA SER A 13 -33.77 -4.53 -11.61
C SER A 13 -34.55 -5.40 -12.57
N SER A 14 -35.30 -6.38 -12.05
CA SER A 14 -36.23 -7.19 -12.82
C SER A 14 -37.70 -6.99 -12.43
N LEU A 15 -38.45 -6.24 -13.24
CA LEU A 15 -39.92 -6.19 -13.31
C LEU A 15 -40.50 -7.34 -14.18
N PRO A 16 -41.77 -7.74 -14.06
CA PRO A 16 -42.47 -8.56 -15.05
C PRO A 16 -43.16 -7.72 -16.15
N LYS A 17 -43.68 -8.39 -17.19
CA LYS A 17 -44.40 -7.77 -18.31
C LYS A 17 -45.72 -7.11 -17.86
N GLY A 18 -45.81 -5.81 -18.07
CA GLY A 18 -47.06 -5.04 -18.02
C GLY A 18 -47.15 -4.15 -16.78
N VAL A 19 -47.30 -2.84 -17.01
CA VAL A 19 -47.40 -1.72 -16.07
C VAL A 19 -46.05 -1.04 -15.74
N VAL A 20 -46.00 0.28 -15.96
CA VAL A 20 -44.85 1.20 -15.89
C VAL A 20 -45.24 2.37 -14.97
N PRO A 21 -44.37 3.03 -14.17
CA PRO A 21 -43.26 2.53 -13.35
C PRO A 21 -43.16 3.27 -11.99
N GLY A 22 -42.42 2.76 -11.00
CA GLY A 22 -42.16 3.49 -9.74
C GLY A 22 -41.11 2.85 -8.85
N VAL A 23 -39.84 2.80 -9.29
CA VAL A 23 -38.72 2.31 -8.47
C VAL A 23 -37.98 3.46 -7.79
N THR A 24 -37.77 3.36 -6.48
CA THR A 24 -37.01 4.34 -5.67
C THR A 24 -35.62 3.76 -5.37
N ILE A 25 -34.56 4.52 -5.64
CA ILE A 25 -33.18 4.21 -5.22
C ILE A 25 -32.67 5.41 -4.42
N LEU A 26 -32.39 5.28 -3.13
CA LEU A 26 -31.76 6.34 -2.32
C LEU A 26 -30.33 5.91 -1.96
N VAL A 27 -29.42 6.86 -1.84
CA VAL A 27 -28.08 6.60 -1.27
C VAL A 27 -27.79 7.73 -0.28
N GLY A 28 -28.02 7.47 1.00
CA GLY A 28 -27.71 8.39 2.10
C GLY A 28 -26.83 7.72 3.17
N LEU A 29 -25.90 8.47 3.74
CA LEU A 29 -25.14 8.09 4.93
C LEU A 29 -25.57 8.97 6.09
N ALA A 30 -26.05 8.36 7.17
CA ALA A 30 -26.32 9.04 8.43
C ALA A 30 -25.07 9.06 9.32
N TRP A 31 -24.91 10.17 10.03
CA TRP A 31 -23.92 10.34 11.10
C TRP A 31 -24.51 9.84 12.42
N GLY A 32 -23.67 9.19 13.23
CA GLY A 32 -23.96 8.95 14.64
C GLY A 32 -23.18 9.95 15.49
N THR A 33 -23.88 10.78 16.26
CA THR A 33 -23.31 11.54 17.37
C THR A 33 -23.40 10.70 18.65
N ALA A 34 -22.33 10.70 19.43
CA ALA A 34 -22.39 10.31 20.84
C ALA A 34 -21.71 11.41 21.64
N GLY A 35 -22.50 12.10 22.47
CA GLY A 35 -22.01 12.94 23.56
C GLY A 35 -21.89 12.12 24.84
N GLY A 36 -20.92 12.46 25.68
CA GLY A 36 -20.74 11.88 27.00
C GLY A 36 -19.52 12.47 27.69
N ALA A 37 -19.70 12.91 28.93
CA ALA A 37 -18.86 13.83 29.69
C ALA A 37 -17.46 13.30 30.06
N ALA A 38 -16.56 14.25 30.36
CA ALA A 38 -15.24 14.00 30.90
C ALA A 38 -15.34 13.59 32.39
N GLU A 39 -15.02 12.33 32.67
CA GLU A 39 -14.60 11.86 34.00
C GLU A 39 -13.08 11.59 33.98
N SER A 40 -12.43 11.84 35.11
CA SER A 40 -11.00 11.65 35.31
C SER A 40 -10.58 10.19 35.10
N ALA A 41 -9.60 9.98 34.22
CA ALA A 41 -9.22 8.65 33.73
C ALA A 41 -8.56 7.77 34.82
N PRO A 42 -9.08 6.55 35.09
CA PRO A 42 -8.33 5.50 35.77
C PRO A 42 -7.21 4.98 34.85
N ARG A 43 -6.11 4.45 35.42
CA ARG A 43 -5.02 3.80 34.65
C ARG A 43 -5.63 2.81 33.65
N SER A 44 -5.58 3.13 32.36
CA SER A 44 -6.16 2.32 31.30
C SER A 44 -5.45 0.96 31.24
N LYS A 45 -6.22 -0.11 31.04
CA LYS A 45 -5.65 -1.42 30.74
C LYS A 45 -4.77 -1.31 29.48
N PRO A 46 -3.62 -1.99 29.43
CA PRO A 46 -2.80 -2.04 28.21
C PRO A 46 -3.65 -2.44 27.00
N ILE A 47 -3.55 -1.66 25.92
CA ILE A 47 -4.23 -1.96 24.65
C ILE A 47 -3.68 -3.30 24.14
N ARG A 48 -4.59 -4.20 23.76
CA ARG A 48 -4.24 -5.45 23.11
C ARG A 48 -4.23 -5.26 21.61
N VAL A 49 -3.15 -5.67 20.97
CA VAL A 49 -2.95 -5.60 19.53
C VAL A 49 -2.85 -7.02 19.01
N PRO A 50 -3.64 -7.42 18.00
CA PRO A 50 -3.56 -8.75 17.43
C PRO A 50 -2.19 -8.96 16.76
N VAL A 51 -1.64 -10.17 16.91
CA VAL A 51 -0.49 -10.65 16.13
C VAL A 51 -1.06 -11.43 14.93
N PRO A 52 -1.01 -10.88 13.71
CA PRO A 52 -1.55 -11.56 12.53
C PRO A 52 -0.84 -12.89 12.25
N ALA A 53 -1.59 -13.90 11.82
CA ALA A 53 -1.03 -15.23 11.53
C ALA A 53 0.03 -15.21 10.41
N ASP A 54 -0.09 -14.28 9.45
CA ASP A 54 0.88 -14.07 8.36
C ASP A 54 2.19 -13.43 8.82
N CYS A 55 2.22 -12.82 10.00
CA CYS A 55 3.45 -12.36 10.65
C CYS A 55 4.21 -13.48 11.36
N ILE A 56 3.63 -14.69 11.48
CA ILE A 56 4.19 -15.80 12.24
C ILE A 56 4.83 -16.83 11.32
N GLN A 57 6.10 -17.16 11.57
CA GLN A 57 6.83 -18.20 10.86
C GLN A 57 7.25 -19.32 11.82
N ALA A 58 7.22 -20.56 11.32
CA ALA A 58 7.79 -21.68 12.06
C ALA A 58 9.30 -21.48 12.20
N GLU A 59 9.79 -21.65 13.42
CA GLU A 59 11.21 -21.78 13.71
C GLU A 59 11.47 -23.25 14.05
N ARG A 60 12.50 -23.53 14.84
CA ARG A 60 12.96 -24.86 15.19
C ARG A 60 12.21 -25.37 16.41
N GLY A 61 11.85 -26.65 16.39
CA GLY A 61 11.18 -27.30 17.53
C GLY A 61 9.81 -26.68 17.80
N HIS A 62 9.54 -26.28 19.02
CA HIS A 62 8.28 -25.64 19.43
C HIS A 62 8.24 -24.12 19.22
N CYS A 63 9.30 -23.54 18.65
CA CYS A 63 9.44 -22.10 18.52
C CYS A 63 8.83 -21.58 17.21
N TYR A 64 8.22 -20.42 17.29
CA TYR A 64 7.74 -19.61 16.20
C TYR A 64 8.31 -18.20 16.34
N ILE A 65 8.49 -17.51 15.22
CA ILE A 65 8.90 -16.11 15.17
C ILE A 65 7.73 -15.28 14.63
N ALA A 66 7.25 -14.32 15.42
CA ALA A 66 6.38 -13.26 14.95
C ALA A 66 7.20 -12.01 14.59
N ALA A 67 7.03 -11.49 13.38
CA ALA A 67 7.73 -10.30 12.88
C ALA A 67 6.77 -9.16 12.57
N MET A 68 6.77 -8.14 13.44
CA MET A 68 6.06 -6.86 13.30
C MET A 68 6.64 -5.85 14.28
N ASP A 69 6.30 -4.56 14.17
CA ASP A 69 6.66 -3.57 15.19
C ASP A 69 5.86 -3.81 16.50
N PHE A 70 6.56 -4.17 17.57
CA PHE A 70 6.00 -4.37 18.91
C PHE A 70 6.01 -3.08 19.76
N GLY A 71 6.39 -1.95 19.18
CA GLY A 71 6.18 -0.62 19.77
C GLY A 71 7.22 -0.21 20.82
N GLU A 72 8.13 -1.09 21.21
CA GLU A 72 9.21 -0.81 22.16
C GLU A 72 10.42 -1.70 21.88
N GLU A 73 11.56 -1.40 22.50
CA GLU A 73 12.74 -2.26 22.37
C GLU A 73 12.58 -3.61 23.08
N GLY A 74 13.18 -4.63 22.47
CA GLY A 74 13.15 -6.01 22.96
C GLY A 74 14.21 -6.28 24.04
N ASP A 75 14.18 -7.50 24.56
CA ASP A 75 15.06 -8.09 25.55
C ASP A 75 16.54 -7.94 25.20
N LYS A 76 16.91 -7.97 23.90
CA LYS A 76 18.28 -7.78 23.42
C LYS A 76 18.83 -6.41 23.83
N GLU A 77 18.10 -5.34 23.52
CA GLU A 77 18.54 -3.96 23.76
C GLU A 77 18.22 -3.48 25.18
N THR A 78 17.21 -4.09 25.82
CA THR A 78 16.77 -3.72 27.18
C THR A 78 17.39 -4.58 28.29
N SER A 79 18.25 -5.55 27.96
CA SER A 79 18.80 -6.52 28.91
C SER A 79 17.71 -7.27 29.69
N ASN A 80 16.79 -7.91 28.96
CA ASN A 80 15.63 -8.66 29.48
C ASN A 80 14.66 -7.83 30.35
N ARG A 81 14.43 -6.56 29.98
CA ARG A 81 13.48 -5.67 30.67
C ARG A 81 12.32 -5.23 29.79
N SER A 82 12.03 -5.96 28.72
CA SER A 82 10.96 -5.59 27.81
C SER A 82 9.59 -5.61 28.52
N GLY A 83 8.72 -4.64 28.23
CA GLY A 83 7.37 -4.57 28.79
C GLY A 83 6.35 -5.46 28.09
N LEU A 84 6.74 -6.19 27.04
CA LEU A 84 5.80 -6.89 26.16
C LEU A 84 5.18 -8.14 26.82
N MET A 85 3.85 -8.22 26.73
CA MET A 85 3.02 -9.30 27.22
C MET A 85 2.37 -10.01 26.02
N LEU A 86 2.45 -11.35 25.99
CA LEU A 86 1.81 -12.17 24.95
C LEU A 86 0.58 -12.89 25.51
N PHE A 87 -0.49 -12.96 24.73
CA PHE A 87 -1.74 -13.62 25.06
C PHE A 87 -2.15 -14.62 23.98
N GLU A 88 -2.75 -15.74 24.41
CA GLU A 88 -3.40 -16.76 23.58
C GLU A 88 -4.85 -16.90 24.05
N ASP A 89 -5.81 -16.66 23.15
CA ASP A 89 -7.26 -16.59 23.46
C ASP A 89 -7.55 -15.70 24.67
N GLY A 90 -6.83 -14.58 24.73
CA GLY A 90 -6.88 -13.59 25.78
C GLY A 90 -6.26 -13.98 27.12
N ARG A 91 -5.68 -15.18 27.25
CA ARG A 91 -4.95 -15.65 28.43
C ARG A 91 -3.46 -15.36 28.29
N PRO A 92 -2.76 -14.86 29.33
CA PRO A 92 -1.34 -14.57 29.22
C PRO A 92 -0.54 -15.86 29.02
N LEU A 93 0.38 -15.83 28.07
CA LEU A 93 1.41 -16.84 27.89
C LEU A 93 2.64 -16.50 28.75
N GLY A 94 3.47 -17.50 29.00
CA GLY A 94 4.75 -17.35 29.68
C GLY A 94 5.42 -18.70 29.96
N PRO A 95 6.62 -18.71 30.58
CA PRO A 95 7.40 -17.56 31.04
C PRO A 95 7.84 -16.57 29.94
N ALA A 96 7.84 -15.27 30.27
CA ALA A 96 8.46 -14.20 29.47
C ALA A 96 9.99 -14.21 29.61
N HIS A 97 10.69 -13.49 28.74
CA HIS A 97 12.17 -13.38 28.72
C HIS A 97 12.87 -14.74 28.65
N ALA A 98 12.24 -15.72 28.01
CA ALA A 98 12.75 -17.08 27.93
C ALA A 98 13.95 -17.15 26.99
N VAL A 99 14.99 -17.89 27.39
CA VAL A 99 16.12 -18.20 26.49
C VAL A 99 15.58 -18.93 25.24
N HIS A 100 16.00 -18.52 24.05
CA HIS A 100 15.44 -19.07 22.81
C HIS A 100 15.52 -20.60 22.72
N ASP A 101 16.58 -21.22 23.24
CA ASP A 101 16.71 -22.68 23.27
C ASP A 101 15.64 -23.36 24.15
N ASP A 102 15.18 -22.71 25.21
CA ASP A 102 14.07 -23.19 26.05
C ASP A 102 12.72 -23.06 25.34
N ILE A 103 12.52 -22.00 24.54
CA ILE A 103 11.33 -21.87 23.69
C ILE A 103 11.29 -23.04 22.69
N ARG A 104 12.41 -23.32 22.01
CA ARG A 104 12.54 -24.40 21.03
C ARG A 104 12.31 -25.78 21.62
N LYS A 105 12.91 -26.07 22.79
CA LYS A 105 12.93 -27.42 23.38
C LYS A 105 11.76 -27.70 24.31
N LYS A 106 11.34 -26.70 25.11
CA LYS A 106 10.35 -26.89 26.17
C LYS A 106 8.98 -26.34 25.80
N GLY A 107 8.92 -25.34 24.92
CA GLY A 107 7.68 -24.69 24.49
C GLY A 107 6.81 -24.21 25.66
N ARG A 108 5.53 -24.62 25.66
CA ARG A 108 4.50 -24.37 26.69
C ARG A 108 4.30 -22.90 27.03
N GLY A 109 4.08 -22.05 26.03
CA GLY A 109 3.79 -20.63 26.24
C GLY A 109 5.01 -19.74 26.49
N ARG A 110 6.23 -20.29 26.47
CA ARG A 110 7.46 -19.49 26.64
C ARG A 110 7.61 -18.50 25.49
N TYR A 111 8.07 -17.29 25.81
CA TYR A 111 8.37 -16.29 24.80
C TYR A 111 9.51 -15.33 25.20
N SER A 112 10.14 -14.72 24.20
CA SER A 112 11.07 -13.59 24.34
C SER A 112 10.80 -12.58 23.23
N HIS A 113 10.52 -11.34 23.64
CA HIS A 113 10.47 -10.22 22.70
C HIS A 113 11.91 -9.81 22.46
N TRP A 114 12.52 -10.25 21.37
CA TRP A 114 13.98 -10.18 21.20
C TRP A 114 14.45 -8.79 20.75
N THR A 115 13.83 -8.25 19.70
CA THR A 115 14.07 -6.89 19.18
C THR A 115 12.73 -6.20 18.99
N ARG A 116 12.71 -4.87 18.78
CA ARG A 116 11.48 -4.13 18.46
C ARG A 116 10.61 -4.78 17.38
N GLY A 117 11.24 -5.47 16.43
CA GLY A 117 10.58 -6.11 15.30
C GLY A 117 10.35 -7.62 15.43
N THR A 118 10.75 -8.28 16.52
CA THR A 118 10.87 -9.76 16.55
C THR A 118 10.50 -10.35 17.90
N LEU A 119 9.51 -11.26 17.90
CA LEU A 119 9.05 -12.03 19.04
C LEU A 119 9.25 -13.53 18.79
N TYR A 120 10.02 -14.19 19.64
CA TYR A 120 10.13 -15.64 19.68
C TYR A 120 9.10 -16.18 20.67
N PHE A 121 8.27 -17.15 20.29
CA PHE A 121 7.29 -17.71 21.21
C PHE A 121 6.92 -19.16 20.88
N SER A 122 6.21 -19.79 21.79
CA SER A 122 5.58 -21.10 21.62
C SER A 122 4.14 -21.03 22.11
N THR A 123 3.26 -21.84 21.55
CA THR A 123 1.87 -21.97 22.01
C THR A 123 1.80 -22.74 23.32
N SER A 124 0.67 -22.65 24.03
CA SER A 124 0.52 -23.28 25.35
C SER A 124 0.63 -24.81 25.31
N ASP A 125 0.25 -25.42 24.18
CA ASP A 125 0.17 -26.87 23.96
C ASP A 125 1.02 -27.36 22.76
N HIS A 126 1.89 -26.51 22.22
CA HIS A 126 2.75 -26.78 21.06
C HIS A 126 2.02 -26.96 19.73
N SER A 127 0.72 -26.65 19.66
CA SER A 127 -0.01 -26.57 18.40
C SER A 127 0.51 -25.43 17.52
N ASP A 128 0.33 -25.52 16.21
CA ASP A 128 0.81 -24.50 15.27
C ASP A 128 -0.08 -23.23 15.34
N PRO A 129 0.45 -22.08 15.79
CA PRO A 129 -0.32 -20.85 15.97
C PRO A 129 -0.89 -20.28 14.67
N ARG A 130 -0.40 -20.73 13.51
CA ARG A 130 -0.87 -20.27 12.19
C ARG A 130 -2.14 -20.99 11.75
N THR A 131 -2.43 -22.15 12.33
CA THR A 131 -3.50 -23.06 11.88
C THR A 131 -4.39 -23.61 12.99
N ASN A 132 -4.02 -23.41 14.27
CA ASN A 132 -4.77 -23.94 15.41
C ASN A 132 -6.07 -23.19 15.73
N GLY A 133 -6.39 -22.12 15.00
CA GLY A 133 -7.63 -21.35 15.15
C GLY A 133 -7.69 -20.44 16.38
N ARG A 134 -6.59 -20.26 17.11
CA ARG A 134 -6.51 -19.39 18.29
C ARG A 134 -6.18 -17.95 17.90
N THR A 135 -6.53 -17.03 18.79
CA THR A 135 -6.16 -15.61 18.65
C THR A 135 -4.93 -15.30 19.49
N TYR A 136 -3.97 -14.62 18.88
CA TYR A 136 -2.74 -14.17 19.54
C TYR A 136 -2.74 -12.65 19.62
N GLU A 137 -2.52 -12.10 20.81
CA GLU A 137 -2.50 -10.67 21.06
C GLU A 137 -1.26 -10.29 21.87
N VAL A 138 -0.74 -9.09 21.66
CA VAL A 138 0.31 -8.50 22.49
C VAL A 138 -0.19 -7.25 23.19
N ALA A 139 0.36 -6.97 24.36
CA ALA A 139 0.19 -5.70 25.04
C ALA A 139 1.54 -5.26 25.64
N SER A 140 1.65 -4.02 26.09
CA SER A 140 2.88 -3.52 26.71
C SER A 140 2.59 -2.88 28.05
N ALA A 141 3.36 -3.28 29.07
CA ALA A 141 3.38 -2.62 30.37
C ALA A 141 4.24 -1.34 30.37
N ASN A 142 5.00 -1.08 29.29
CA ASN A 142 5.79 0.12 29.15
C ASN A 142 4.89 1.31 28.76
N PRO A 143 4.80 2.37 29.60
CA PRO A 143 3.95 3.53 29.31
C PRO A 143 4.39 4.30 28.07
N LEU A 144 5.66 4.17 27.66
CA LEU A 144 6.24 4.80 26.47
C LEU A 144 6.15 3.94 25.21
N SER A 145 5.65 2.70 25.30
CA SER A 145 5.48 1.85 24.13
C SER A 145 4.56 2.51 23.10
N THR A 146 4.90 2.42 21.82
CA THR A 146 4.03 2.84 20.71
C THR A 146 3.16 1.68 20.20
N LEU A 147 3.10 0.57 20.94
CA LEU A 147 2.28 -0.59 20.59
C LEU A 147 0.81 -0.18 20.54
N GLY A 148 0.15 -0.52 19.43
CA GLY A 148 -1.23 -0.10 19.14
C GLY A 148 -1.33 1.25 18.45
N GLY A 149 -0.19 1.81 18.03
CA GLY A 149 -0.12 3.11 17.37
C GLY A 149 -0.14 4.27 18.37
N LEU A 150 0.17 5.45 17.85
CA LEU A 150 0.25 6.67 18.64
C LEU A 150 -1.13 7.21 19.07
N GLU A 151 -2.21 6.65 18.52
CA GLU A 151 -3.60 6.99 18.88
C GLU A 151 -3.90 6.76 20.37
N ARG A 152 -3.11 5.92 21.05
CA ARG A 152 -3.18 5.72 22.49
C ARG A 152 -2.76 6.94 23.31
N PHE A 153 -1.98 7.84 22.72
CA PHE A 153 -1.59 9.09 23.36
C PHE A 153 -2.66 10.16 23.10
N PRO A 154 -3.04 10.95 24.12
CA PRO A 154 -4.00 12.03 23.92
C PRO A 154 -3.54 12.96 22.80
N SER A 155 -4.34 13.07 21.75
CA SER A 155 -4.07 13.97 20.62
C SER A 155 -5.33 14.74 20.26
N THR A 156 -5.14 15.98 19.83
CA THR A 156 -6.21 16.82 19.30
C THR A 156 -6.13 16.79 17.78
N ILE A 157 -7.10 16.16 17.12
CA ILE A 157 -7.20 16.15 15.67
C ILE A 157 -7.47 17.58 15.19
N LYS A 158 -6.67 18.04 14.23
CA LYS A 158 -6.85 19.32 13.55
C LYS A 158 -7.24 19.08 12.10
N THR A 159 -8.11 19.94 11.57
CA THR A 159 -8.57 19.88 10.19
C THR A 159 -8.35 21.23 9.53
N HIS A 160 -7.91 21.20 8.27
CA HIS A 160 -7.83 22.36 7.40
C HIS A 160 -8.54 22.03 6.09
N ILE A 161 -9.35 22.98 5.58
CA ILE A 161 -10.22 22.78 4.42
C ILE A 161 -10.07 24.01 3.51
N GLU A 162 -9.80 23.75 2.23
CA GLU A 162 -9.75 24.78 1.18
C GLU A 162 -10.75 24.44 0.08
N GLN A 163 -11.50 25.45 -0.37
CA GLN A 163 -12.34 25.34 -1.56
C GLN A 163 -11.59 25.88 -2.78
N ILE A 164 -11.35 25.01 -3.76
CA ILE A 164 -10.53 25.32 -4.94
C ILE A 164 -11.45 25.48 -6.15
N VAL A 165 -11.41 26.65 -6.78
CA VAL A 165 -12.17 26.97 -8.01
C VAL A 165 -11.29 27.09 -9.25
N GLY A 166 -9.97 27.15 -9.08
CA GLY A 166 -8.99 27.28 -10.16
C GLY A 166 -8.28 25.97 -10.48
N ASN A 167 -7.60 25.93 -11.63
CA ASN A 167 -6.77 24.78 -12.03
C ASN A 167 -5.43 24.69 -11.28
N ARG A 168 -5.04 25.75 -10.56
CA ARG A 168 -3.88 25.79 -9.67
C ARG A 168 -4.24 26.57 -8.41
N HIS A 169 -3.81 26.06 -7.26
CA HIS A 169 -4.02 26.69 -5.97
C HIS A 169 -2.87 26.33 -5.04
N LYS A 170 -2.39 27.29 -4.25
CA LYS A 170 -1.32 27.12 -3.27
C LYS A 170 -1.78 27.69 -1.94
N TYR A 171 -1.59 26.92 -0.90
CA TYR A 171 -1.90 27.28 0.48
C TYR A 171 -0.83 26.69 1.40
N THR A 172 -0.78 27.15 2.65
CA THR A 172 0.19 26.71 3.64
C THR A 172 -0.52 26.11 4.82
N ILE A 173 -0.11 24.89 5.21
CA ILE A 173 -0.50 24.27 6.47
C ILE A 173 0.66 24.42 7.44
N THR A 174 0.42 25.08 8.58
CA THR A 174 1.39 25.09 9.68
C THR A 174 1.21 23.84 10.52
N LEU A 175 2.11 22.88 10.35
CA LEU A 175 2.22 21.71 11.23
C LEU A 175 2.99 22.11 12.50
N GLY A 176 2.42 21.83 13.66
CA GLY A 176 3.11 22.02 14.93
C GLY A 176 3.96 20.80 15.30
N GLY A 177 5.01 21.00 16.09
CA GLY A 177 5.93 19.93 16.53
C GLY A 177 7.19 19.84 15.68
N THR A 178 8.06 18.90 16.02
CA THR A 178 9.35 18.66 15.36
C THR A 178 9.48 17.26 14.75
N LEU A 179 8.41 16.46 14.80
CA LEU A 179 8.39 15.07 14.33
C LEU A 179 7.34 14.91 13.23
N ASP A 180 7.71 14.22 12.15
CA ASP A 180 6.83 13.80 11.06
C ASP A 180 7.35 12.50 10.43
N MET A 181 6.65 12.01 9.41
CA MET A 181 7.07 10.79 8.72
C MET A 181 8.46 10.92 8.09
N ASP A 182 8.81 12.08 7.55
CA ASP A 182 10.06 12.26 6.82
C ASP A 182 11.27 12.17 7.74
N ASN A 183 11.20 12.80 8.92
CA ASN A 183 12.30 12.82 9.88
C ASN A 183 12.29 11.65 10.89
N THR A 184 11.19 10.89 10.97
CA THR A 184 11.11 9.68 11.80
C THR A 184 11.16 8.37 11.01
N ARG A 185 11.31 8.45 9.68
CA ARG A 185 11.49 7.29 8.82
C ARG A 185 12.92 6.78 8.94
N THR A 186 13.05 5.53 9.37
CA THR A 186 14.27 4.73 9.19
C THR A 186 14.09 3.86 7.96
N LEU A 187 14.92 4.10 6.95
CA LEU A 187 14.95 3.29 5.73
C LEU A 187 16.37 2.75 5.52
N ALA A 188 16.47 1.43 5.43
CA ALA A 188 17.67 0.69 5.03
C ALA A 188 17.23 -0.44 4.10
N THR A 189 18.15 -1.10 3.39
CA THR A 189 17.80 -2.18 2.46
C THR A 189 16.78 -3.14 3.08
N ASN A 190 17.08 -3.72 4.24
CA ASN A 190 16.20 -4.70 4.88
C ASN A 190 15.31 -4.11 5.98
N ASN A 191 15.09 -2.79 6.00
CA ASN A 191 14.30 -2.16 7.06
C ASN A 191 13.52 -0.93 6.56
N CYS A 192 12.25 -0.86 6.93
CA CYS A 192 11.43 0.34 6.73
C CYS A 192 10.56 0.49 7.97
N PHE A 193 10.79 1.58 8.69
CA PHE A 193 10.09 1.90 9.93
C PHE A 193 9.78 3.40 9.99
N ILE A 194 8.60 3.76 10.49
CA ILE A 194 8.17 5.14 10.64
C ILE A 194 7.64 5.30 12.06
N ALA A 195 8.36 6.06 12.88
CA ALA A 195 7.99 6.20 14.28
C ALA A 195 6.75 7.09 14.47
N PHE A 196 6.55 8.09 13.61
CA PHE A 196 5.47 9.06 13.74
C PHE A 196 5.01 9.59 12.38
N GLN A 197 3.70 9.58 12.13
CA GLN A 197 3.08 10.24 10.98
C GLN A 197 1.90 11.08 11.49
N ASN A 198 2.04 12.40 11.43
CA ASN A 198 1.00 13.35 11.85
C ASN A 198 -0.13 13.48 10.83
N ASN A 199 0.13 13.20 9.55
CA ASN A 199 -0.89 13.28 8.51
C ASN A 199 -1.80 12.04 8.55
N VAL A 200 -2.96 12.18 9.20
CA VAL A 200 -3.96 11.11 9.31
C VAL A 200 -4.61 10.80 7.98
N SER A 201 -5.05 11.84 7.25
CA SER A 201 -5.66 11.68 5.93
C SER A 201 -5.66 12.97 5.14
N LEU A 202 -5.68 12.85 3.81
CA LEU A 202 -5.91 13.94 2.88
C LEU A 202 -7.10 13.58 1.99
N THR A 203 -8.06 14.48 1.81
CA THR A 203 -9.21 14.27 0.91
C THR A 203 -9.21 15.29 -0.22
N ILE A 204 -9.35 14.81 -1.45
CA ILE A 204 -9.69 15.64 -2.62
C ILE A 204 -11.09 15.23 -3.06
N GLU A 205 -12.04 16.16 -3.01
CA GLU A 205 -13.44 15.92 -3.35
C GLU A 205 -13.90 16.88 -4.45
N ASN A 206 -14.55 16.32 -5.48
CA ASN A 206 -15.24 17.12 -6.48
C ASN A 206 -16.65 17.48 -5.98
N ILE A 207 -16.78 18.69 -5.43
CA ILE A 207 -18.05 19.27 -4.98
C ILE A 207 -18.81 20.02 -6.09
N GLY A 208 -18.20 20.17 -7.27
CA GLY A 208 -18.77 20.87 -8.41
C GLY A 208 -19.51 19.94 -9.38
N ASP A 209 -19.94 20.51 -10.51
CA ASP A 209 -20.75 19.82 -11.53
C ASP A 209 -19.97 19.38 -12.77
N VAL A 210 -18.65 19.62 -12.79
CA VAL A 210 -17.77 19.29 -13.91
C VAL A 210 -16.70 18.31 -13.44
N PRO A 211 -16.35 17.27 -14.23
CA PRO A 211 -15.26 16.36 -13.88
C PRO A 211 -13.93 17.09 -13.67
N VAL A 212 -13.23 16.74 -12.58
CA VAL A 212 -11.88 17.23 -12.29
C VAL A 212 -10.88 16.21 -12.81
N ILE A 213 -10.14 16.58 -13.85
CA ILE A 213 -9.18 15.70 -14.52
C ILE A 213 -7.81 15.84 -13.87
N ASN A 214 -7.20 14.70 -13.51
CA ASN A 214 -5.85 14.60 -12.95
C ASN A 214 -5.58 15.59 -11.81
N PRO A 215 -6.37 15.55 -10.71
CA PRO A 215 -6.03 16.35 -9.54
C PRO A 215 -4.70 15.85 -8.94
N ARG A 216 -3.76 16.77 -8.77
CA ARG A 216 -2.39 16.51 -8.29
C ARG A 216 -2.09 17.38 -7.08
N ILE A 217 -1.30 16.82 -6.15
CA ILE A 217 -0.80 17.52 -4.97
C ILE A 217 0.71 17.43 -4.98
N VAL A 218 1.35 18.58 -4.84
CA VAL A 218 2.81 18.69 -4.73
C VAL A 218 3.07 19.43 -3.43
N ILE A 219 3.88 18.83 -2.55
CA ILE A 219 4.16 19.36 -1.21
C ILE A 219 5.58 19.91 -1.23
N ASN A 220 5.75 21.19 -0.92
CA ASN A 220 7.07 21.85 -0.87
C ASN A 220 7.92 21.61 -2.13
N ASP A 221 7.28 21.64 -3.32
CA ASP A 221 7.92 21.40 -4.62
C ASP A 221 8.55 19.98 -4.77
N ARG A 222 8.10 19.02 -3.96
CA ARG A 222 8.50 17.60 -3.94
C ARG A 222 7.30 16.67 -4.15
N GLY A 223 7.60 15.45 -4.55
CA GLY A 223 6.61 14.36 -4.67
C GLY A 223 5.76 14.44 -5.94
N ASN A 224 6.22 15.16 -6.98
CA ASN A 224 5.52 15.19 -8.26
C ASN A 224 5.85 13.93 -9.07
N TRP A 225 5.43 12.76 -8.59
CA TRP A 225 5.77 11.46 -9.18
C TRP A 225 4.62 10.89 -10.03
N TYR A 226 3.72 11.75 -10.50
CA TYR A 226 2.52 11.33 -11.24
C TYR A 226 2.83 10.79 -12.63
N THR A 227 3.88 11.30 -13.28
CA THR A 227 4.36 10.83 -14.59
C THR A 227 5.83 10.43 -14.50
N PHE A 228 6.28 9.64 -15.47
CA PHE A 228 7.70 9.30 -15.58
C PHE A 228 8.57 10.55 -15.68
N ASP A 229 8.18 11.51 -16.53
CA ASP A 229 8.99 12.71 -16.79
C ASP A 229 9.07 13.62 -15.56
N SER A 230 7.98 13.76 -14.78
CA SER A 230 8.01 14.58 -13.57
C SER A 230 8.78 13.92 -12.43
N LEU A 231 8.69 12.58 -12.32
CA LEU A 231 9.51 11.79 -11.41
C LEU A 231 10.99 11.94 -11.76
N LEU A 232 11.36 11.72 -13.02
CA LEU A 232 12.74 11.83 -13.48
C LEU A 232 13.29 13.25 -13.25
N ALA A 233 12.52 14.28 -13.58
CA ALA A 233 12.90 15.68 -13.35
C ALA A 233 13.20 15.97 -11.87
N GLU A 234 12.46 15.37 -10.94
CA GLU A 234 12.74 15.46 -9.51
C GLU A 234 13.99 14.65 -9.12
N PHE A 235 14.16 13.45 -9.68
CA PHE A 235 15.27 12.56 -9.36
C PHE A 235 16.61 13.08 -9.89
N THR A 236 16.61 13.92 -10.92
CA THR A 236 17.80 14.59 -11.44
C THR A 236 17.88 16.08 -11.07
N ARG A 237 16.98 16.57 -10.21
CA ARG A 237 16.90 18.02 -9.91
C ARG A 237 18.21 18.52 -9.28
N GLY A 238 18.82 19.50 -9.95
CA GLY A 238 20.05 20.14 -9.51
C GLY A 238 21.34 19.49 -10.04
N ALA A 239 21.26 18.37 -10.78
CA ALA A 239 22.44 17.78 -11.40
C ALA A 239 22.96 18.69 -12.53
N ALA A 240 24.24 19.04 -12.49
CA ALA A 240 24.95 19.78 -13.52
C ALA A 240 25.70 18.85 -14.50
N THR A 241 26.01 17.63 -14.07
CA THR A 241 26.77 16.63 -14.84
C THR A 241 26.03 15.30 -14.97
N ASP A 242 26.42 14.49 -15.94
CA ASP A 242 25.88 13.13 -16.11
C ASP A 242 26.24 12.21 -14.93
N GLN A 243 27.40 12.42 -14.30
CA GLN A 243 27.78 11.72 -13.08
C GLN A 243 26.84 12.07 -11.92
N GLU A 244 26.49 13.35 -11.74
CA GLU A 244 25.53 13.77 -10.72
C GLU A 244 24.13 13.23 -11.01
N LYS A 245 23.70 13.14 -12.27
CA LYS A 245 22.43 12.48 -12.61
C LYS A 245 22.43 11.01 -12.16
N ALA A 246 23.52 10.29 -12.44
CA ALA A 246 23.65 8.89 -12.04
C ALA A 246 23.56 8.72 -10.51
N TYR A 247 24.33 9.52 -9.76
CA TYR A 247 24.28 9.49 -8.30
C TYR A 247 22.96 9.95 -7.72
N PHE A 248 22.34 10.99 -8.28
CA PHE A 248 21.08 11.50 -7.77
C PHE A 248 19.94 10.51 -8.00
N ILE A 249 19.88 9.88 -9.18
CA ILE A 249 18.92 8.80 -9.42
C ILE A 249 19.14 7.67 -8.42
N TRP A 250 20.37 7.14 -8.30
CA TRP A 250 20.68 6.06 -7.35
C TRP A 250 20.30 6.43 -5.91
N GLN A 251 20.70 7.62 -5.44
CA GLN A 251 20.40 8.13 -4.10
C GLN A 251 18.89 8.28 -3.85
N ARG A 252 18.14 8.82 -4.82
CA ARG A 252 16.69 9.02 -4.69
C ARG A 252 15.92 7.71 -4.69
N MET A 253 16.40 6.71 -5.43
CA MET A 253 15.82 5.38 -5.40
C MET A 253 16.00 4.74 -4.02
N ARG A 254 17.24 4.68 -3.47
CA ARG A 254 17.50 4.09 -2.14
C ARG A 254 16.82 4.83 -0.99
N GLU A 255 16.63 6.15 -1.11
CA GLU A 255 15.87 6.96 -0.12
C GLU A 255 14.37 6.64 -0.08
N ASN A 256 13.85 5.91 -1.06
CA ASN A 256 12.41 5.67 -1.21
C ASN A 256 12.03 4.20 -1.30
N LEU A 257 13.00 3.30 -1.38
CA LEU A 257 12.80 1.87 -1.58
C LEU A 257 13.44 1.04 -0.47
N TYR A 258 12.85 -0.11 -0.19
CA TYR A 258 13.43 -1.14 0.66
C TYR A 258 13.25 -2.53 0.02
N HIS A 259 14.14 -3.44 0.37
CA HIS A 259 14.18 -4.83 -0.06
C HIS A 259 13.08 -5.63 0.63
N GLN A 260 12.18 -6.15 -0.19
CA GLN A 260 11.15 -7.09 0.20
C GLN A 260 10.64 -7.83 -1.05
N THR A 261 10.33 -9.11 -0.90
CA THR A 261 9.71 -9.90 -1.97
C THR A 261 8.47 -9.18 -2.55
N PRO A 262 8.38 -8.97 -3.87
CA PRO A 262 7.30 -8.21 -4.47
C PRO A 262 6.00 -9.02 -4.45
N LEU A 263 4.88 -8.29 -4.43
CA LEU A 263 3.53 -8.86 -4.44
C LEU A 263 3.16 -9.51 -5.80
N TYR A 264 3.93 -9.20 -6.83
CA TYR A 264 3.74 -9.63 -8.21
C TYR A 264 5.05 -10.20 -8.76
N GLY A 265 4.99 -11.30 -9.49
CA GLY A 265 6.15 -11.90 -10.16
C GLY A 265 6.36 -11.43 -11.59
N ASP A 266 5.52 -10.53 -12.10
CA ASP A 266 5.62 -9.96 -13.43
C ASP A 266 6.37 -8.62 -13.43
N ALA A 267 6.55 -8.03 -14.61
CA ALA A 267 7.30 -6.79 -14.80
C ALA A 267 6.52 -5.52 -14.36
N GLU A 268 5.39 -5.65 -13.67
CA GLU A 268 4.58 -4.52 -13.23
C GLU A 268 5.38 -3.51 -12.36
N PRO A 269 6.26 -3.94 -11.43
CA PRO A 269 7.08 -3.03 -10.63
C PRO A 269 8.32 -2.48 -11.38
N HIS A 270 8.58 -2.91 -12.62
CA HIS A 270 9.71 -2.41 -13.41
C HIS A 270 9.48 -0.99 -13.93
N ASP A 271 8.22 -0.55 -14.02
CA ASP A 271 7.88 0.85 -14.33
C ASP A 271 8.15 1.75 -13.11
N PRO A 272 9.00 2.79 -13.21
CA PRO A 272 9.34 3.63 -12.06
C PRO A 272 8.12 4.32 -11.42
N VAL A 273 7.13 4.77 -12.19
CA VAL A 273 5.96 5.45 -11.62
C VAL A 273 5.17 4.49 -10.74
N ARG A 274 5.03 3.23 -11.15
CA ARG A 274 4.38 2.19 -10.33
C ARG A 274 5.19 1.85 -9.10
N LEU A 275 6.50 1.65 -9.28
CA LEU A 275 7.41 1.31 -8.20
C LEU A 275 7.34 2.33 -7.05
N PHE A 276 7.38 3.62 -7.37
CA PHE A 276 7.41 4.69 -6.36
C PHE A 276 6.04 5.13 -5.82
N ASN A 277 4.93 4.92 -6.55
CA ASN A 277 3.60 5.35 -6.09
C ASN A 277 2.71 4.21 -5.56
N ILE A 278 2.98 2.95 -5.93
CA ILE A 278 2.08 1.82 -5.63
C ILE A 278 2.75 0.82 -4.68
N PHE A 279 4.01 0.48 -4.92
CA PHE A 279 4.69 -0.58 -4.20
C PHE A 279 5.58 -0.03 -3.07
N GLY A 280 6.59 0.79 -3.40
CA GLY A 280 7.53 1.34 -2.42
C GLY A 280 8.54 0.32 -1.86
N PHE A 281 8.55 -0.91 -2.37
CA PHE A 281 9.50 -1.97 -2.06
C PHE A 281 9.78 -2.81 -3.30
N ASN A 282 10.89 -3.53 -3.29
CA ASN A 282 11.41 -4.23 -4.47
C ASN A 282 12.30 -5.43 -4.11
N LEU A 283 12.63 -6.22 -5.12
CA LEU A 283 13.90 -6.94 -5.19
C LEU A 283 14.82 -6.32 -6.27
N CYS A 284 16.04 -6.85 -6.35
CA CYS A 284 17.06 -6.47 -7.32
C CYS A 284 16.56 -6.37 -8.77
N ASP A 285 15.70 -7.29 -9.19
CA ASP A 285 15.11 -7.27 -10.54
C ASP A 285 14.30 -5.99 -10.78
N ASP A 286 13.40 -5.61 -9.86
CA ASP A 286 12.57 -4.42 -10.04
C ASP A 286 13.40 -3.14 -9.96
N ALA A 287 14.30 -3.05 -8.97
CA ALA A 287 15.17 -1.89 -8.79
C ALA A 287 16.13 -1.71 -9.98
N GLY A 288 16.72 -2.80 -10.49
CA GLY A 288 17.61 -2.76 -11.65
C GLY A 288 16.90 -2.36 -12.93
N ASN A 289 15.70 -2.91 -13.19
CA ASN A 289 14.94 -2.54 -14.38
C ASN A 289 14.44 -1.08 -14.32
N ALA A 290 13.93 -0.64 -13.17
CA ALA A 290 13.48 0.73 -12.97
C ALA A 290 14.65 1.73 -13.04
N GLY A 291 15.78 1.42 -12.38
CA GLY A 291 16.98 2.26 -12.37
C GLY A 291 17.61 2.40 -13.75
N CYS A 292 17.75 1.30 -14.49
CA CYS A 292 18.21 1.33 -15.88
C CYS A 292 17.31 2.20 -16.77
N SER A 293 15.99 2.11 -16.57
CA SER A 293 15.02 2.93 -17.31
C SER A 293 15.20 4.42 -17.01
N LEU A 294 15.39 4.79 -15.74
CA LEU A 294 15.66 6.17 -15.32
C LEU A 294 16.98 6.69 -15.90
N PHE A 295 18.08 5.94 -15.80
CA PHE A 295 19.37 6.34 -16.37
C PHE A 295 19.28 6.56 -17.88
N PHE A 296 18.69 5.60 -18.61
CA PHE A 296 18.53 5.71 -20.05
C PHE A 296 17.76 6.98 -20.44
N HIS A 297 16.64 7.26 -19.77
CA HIS A 297 15.81 8.43 -20.05
C HIS A 297 16.38 9.74 -19.50
N ALA A 298 17.34 9.71 -18.58
CA ALA A 298 18.11 10.88 -18.11
C ALA A 298 19.15 11.38 -19.12
N GLY A 299 19.32 10.67 -20.24
CA GLY A 299 20.32 10.93 -21.27
C GLY A 299 21.54 10.00 -21.21
N LEU A 300 21.63 9.11 -20.21
CA LEU A 300 22.70 8.11 -20.09
C LEU A 300 22.39 6.91 -21.00
N THR A 301 22.22 7.15 -22.29
CA THR A 301 21.60 6.22 -23.26
C THR A 301 22.33 4.89 -23.45
N GLY A 302 23.59 4.79 -23.06
CA GLY A 302 24.33 3.53 -23.06
C GLY A 302 24.00 2.60 -21.89
N SER A 303 23.23 3.06 -20.89
CA SER A 303 22.95 2.31 -19.66
C SER A 303 22.27 0.98 -19.94
N LYS A 304 22.59 -0.03 -19.14
CA LYS A 304 22.10 -1.42 -19.29
C LYS A 304 21.70 -1.97 -17.94
N ASN A 305 20.79 -2.94 -17.94
CA ASN A 305 20.63 -3.83 -16.80
C ASN A 305 21.58 -5.02 -16.94
N ARG A 306 22.13 -5.53 -15.84
CA ARG A 306 23.07 -6.65 -15.83
C ARG A 306 22.49 -7.80 -15.03
N ALA A 307 22.35 -8.96 -15.66
CA ALA A 307 22.07 -10.23 -15.00
C ALA A 307 23.38 -10.88 -14.55
N LEU A 308 23.45 -11.17 -13.25
CA LEU A 308 24.53 -11.81 -12.51
C LEU A 308 24.10 -13.23 -12.07
N HIS A 309 24.96 -13.94 -11.35
CA HIS A 309 24.60 -15.22 -10.73
C HIS A 309 23.66 -15.07 -9.54
N GLY A 310 22.35 -15.00 -9.82
CA GLY A 310 21.31 -14.87 -8.80
C GLY A 310 21.03 -13.44 -8.34
N HIS A 311 21.53 -12.45 -9.07
CA HIS A 311 21.29 -11.03 -8.85
C HIS A 311 21.11 -10.29 -10.17
N VAL A 312 20.43 -9.15 -10.16
CA VAL A 312 20.21 -8.31 -11.35
C VAL A 312 20.31 -6.86 -10.93
N GLN A 313 21.08 -6.06 -11.65
CA GLN A 313 21.18 -4.64 -11.31
C GLN A 313 21.64 -3.74 -12.47
N CYS A 314 21.23 -2.48 -12.40
CA CYS A 314 21.51 -1.46 -13.39
C CYS A 314 22.99 -1.01 -13.39
N GLU A 315 23.48 -0.74 -14.60
CA GLU A 315 24.74 -0.06 -14.86
C GLU A 315 24.43 1.26 -15.59
N ALA A 316 24.76 2.39 -14.97
CA ALA A 316 24.73 3.70 -15.62
C ALA A 316 25.88 3.81 -16.63
N PHE A 317 25.64 4.43 -17.77
CA PHE A 317 26.70 4.71 -18.76
C PHE A 317 27.07 6.19 -18.76
N VAL A 318 28.23 6.51 -18.21
CA VAL A 318 28.73 7.87 -18.00
C VAL A 318 30.14 7.96 -18.57
N ASP A 319 30.40 8.96 -19.41
CA ASP A 319 31.72 9.22 -20.03
C ASP A 319 32.35 7.98 -20.67
N GLY A 320 31.56 7.21 -21.42
CA GLY A 320 32.03 6.01 -22.11
C GLY A 320 32.23 4.77 -21.23
N ARG A 321 31.90 4.85 -19.93
CA ARG A 321 32.13 3.80 -18.94
C ARG A 321 30.81 3.33 -18.32
N PHE A 322 30.73 2.04 -18.06
CA PHE A 322 29.66 1.47 -17.25
C PHE A 322 30.00 1.62 -15.77
N GLN A 323 29.01 1.97 -14.96
CA GLN A 323 29.08 2.14 -13.51
C GLN A 323 28.01 1.28 -12.86
N PHE A 324 28.40 0.26 -12.10
CA PHE A 324 27.46 -0.62 -11.41
C PHE A 324 26.93 0.08 -10.16
N LEU A 325 25.64 0.43 -10.19
CA LEU A 325 24.99 1.20 -9.13
C LEU A 325 23.88 0.35 -8.51
N ASP A 326 24.19 -0.28 -7.39
CA ASP A 326 23.26 -1.19 -6.72
C ASP A 326 22.31 -0.45 -5.79
N VAL A 327 21.08 -0.31 -6.25
CA VAL A 327 19.99 0.30 -5.48
C VAL A 327 19.47 -0.66 -4.41
N ASP A 328 19.44 -1.97 -4.69
CA ASP A 328 18.87 -2.97 -3.79
C ASP A 328 19.84 -3.25 -2.64
N MET A 329 21.10 -3.54 -2.95
CA MET A 329 22.16 -3.75 -1.96
C MET A 329 22.79 -2.45 -1.45
N ASP A 330 22.27 -1.30 -1.87
CA ASP A 330 22.63 -0.01 -1.31
C ASP A 330 24.13 0.33 -1.40
N CYS A 331 24.75 -0.01 -2.54
CA CYS A 331 26.19 0.10 -2.76
C CYS A 331 26.57 0.44 -4.20
N PHE A 332 27.78 0.92 -4.39
CA PHE A 332 28.52 0.89 -5.65
C PHE A 332 29.99 0.64 -5.33
N TYR A 333 30.76 0.24 -6.32
CA TYR A 333 32.16 -0.12 -6.13
C TYR A 333 33.04 0.87 -6.86
N LEU A 334 34.13 1.29 -6.23
CA LEU A 334 35.09 2.21 -6.83
C LEU A 334 36.25 1.45 -7.50
N ASP A 335 37.07 2.15 -8.27
CA ASP A 335 38.36 1.70 -8.78
C ASP A 335 39.45 1.75 -7.69
N ARG A 336 40.63 1.20 -7.97
CA ARG A 336 41.68 1.02 -6.95
C ARG A 336 42.11 2.33 -6.30
N GLU A 337 42.01 3.43 -7.04
CA GLU A 337 42.35 4.79 -6.67
C GLU A 337 41.22 5.52 -5.90
N ASN A 338 40.03 4.93 -5.83
CA ASN A 338 38.81 5.49 -5.24
C ASN A 338 38.33 6.77 -5.93
N GLU A 339 38.53 6.88 -7.24
CA GLU A 339 38.19 8.06 -8.03
C GLU A 339 36.85 7.90 -8.75
N TYR A 340 36.54 6.71 -9.26
CA TYR A 340 35.35 6.48 -10.11
C TYR A 340 34.63 5.18 -9.78
N PRO A 341 33.28 5.15 -9.92
CA PRO A 341 32.54 3.90 -9.89
C PRO A 341 32.93 2.98 -11.04
N VAL A 342 33.08 1.69 -10.76
CA VAL A 342 33.43 0.67 -11.75
C VAL A 342 32.21 -0.07 -12.27
N GLY A 343 32.32 -0.61 -13.49
CA GLY A 343 31.31 -1.48 -14.07
C GLY A 343 31.43 -2.92 -13.59
N GLY A 344 30.38 -3.72 -13.77
CA GLY A 344 30.35 -5.12 -13.36
C GLY A 344 31.43 -5.98 -14.03
N GLU A 345 31.88 -5.61 -15.23
CA GLU A 345 32.99 -6.30 -15.92
C GLU A 345 34.33 -6.15 -15.18
N GLN A 346 34.57 -5.00 -14.57
CA GLN A 346 35.79 -4.78 -13.77
C GLN A 346 35.71 -5.57 -12.47
N VAL A 347 34.54 -5.56 -11.82
CA VAL A 347 34.30 -6.36 -10.60
C VAL A 347 34.44 -7.85 -10.87
N ALA A 348 33.91 -8.37 -12.00
CA ALA A 348 34.04 -9.77 -12.38
C ALA A 348 35.51 -10.22 -12.59
N ARG A 349 36.41 -9.29 -12.93
CA ARG A 349 37.85 -9.57 -13.10
C ARG A 349 38.63 -9.41 -11.80
N ASP A 350 38.23 -8.44 -10.98
CA ASP A 350 38.83 -8.13 -9.68
C ASP A 350 37.74 -8.00 -8.61
N HIS A 351 37.34 -9.15 -8.06
CA HIS A 351 36.33 -9.24 -7.00
C HIS A 351 36.70 -8.44 -5.75
N ASP A 352 37.98 -8.11 -5.55
CA ASP A 352 38.42 -7.31 -4.40
C ASP A 352 37.85 -5.89 -4.42
N LEU A 353 37.52 -5.36 -5.61
CA LEU A 353 36.84 -4.07 -5.76
C LEU A 353 35.49 -4.04 -5.02
N ALA A 354 34.79 -5.18 -4.96
CA ALA A 354 33.56 -5.33 -4.18
C ALA A 354 33.79 -5.78 -2.74
N ARG A 355 34.81 -6.62 -2.48
CA ARG A 355 35.09 -7.14 -1.12
C ARG A 355 35.45 -6.06 -0.11
N ARG A 356 36.08 -4.98 -0.57
CA ARG A 356 36.52 -3.86 0.29
C ARG A 356 35.41 -2.87 0.64
N GLU A 357 34.23 -3.00 0.03
CA GLU A 357 33.07 -2.13 0.29
C GLU A 357 32.09 -2.77 1.26
N LEU A 358 31.26 -1.94 1.88
CA LEU A 358 30.15 -2.38 2.73
C LEU A 358 28.85 -2.40 1.93
N ASN A 359 28.23 -3.58 1.83
CA ASN A 359 26.93 -3.75 1.19
C ASN A 359 25.80 -3.61 2.24
N TYR A 360 24.60 -3.25 1.79
CA TYR A 360 23.34 -3.09 2.54
C TYR A 360 23.22 -1.83 3.41
N GLY A 361 23.96 -0.78 3.04
CA GLY A 361 23.71 0.58 3.48
C GLY A 361 24.51 1.06 4.69
N PRO A 362 24.27 2.30 5.13
CA PRO A 362 25.08 2.94 6.18
C PRO A 362 24.78 2.41 7.58
N VAL A 363 23.62 1.74 7.77
CA VAL A 363 23.21 1.18 9.06
C VAL A 363 23.38 -0.33 8.99
N VAL A 364 24.47 -0.83 9.56
CA VAL A 364 24.74 -2.27 9.68
C VAL A 364 24.90 -2.66 11.15
N ASP A 365 24.35 -3.81 11.53
CA ASP A 365 24.51 -4.34 12.89
C ASP A 365 25.97 -4.73 13.18
N ARG A 366 26.71 -5.11 12.14
CA ARG A 366 28.13 -5.45 12.17
C ARG A 366 28.72 -5.37 10.77
N PHE A 367 30.02 -5.13 10.68
CA PHE A 367 30.76 -5.35 9.43
C PHE A 367 30.71 -6.85 9.07
N VAL A 368 30.20 -7.14 7.87
CA VAL A 368 30.18 -8.47 7.28
C VAL A 368 31.07 -8.48 6.05
N SER A 369 31.68 -9.63 5.75
CA SER A 369 32.45 -9.77 4.52
C SER A 369 31.54 -9.60 3.29
N SER A 370 32.06 -8.89 2.30
CA SER A 370 31.42 -8.71 0.99
C SER A 370 31.82 -9.81 -0.01
N ASP A 371 32.32 -10.95 0.47
CA ASP A 371 32.64 -12.13 -0.37
C ASP A 371 31.44 -12.64 -1.16
N LEU A 372 30.25 -12.69 -0.54
CA LEU A 372 29.02 -13.16 -1.21
C LEU A 372 28.59 -12.19 -2.33
N PRO A 373 28.44 -10.87 -2.08
CA PRO A 373 28.22 -9.88 -3.15
C PRO A 373 29.27 -9.97 -4.26
N ALA A 374 30.55 -10.08 -3.92
CA ALA A 374 31.62 -10.15 -4.91
C ALA A 374 31.51 -11.41 -5.80
N ALA A 375 31.12 -12.56 -5.22
CA ALA A 375 30.96 -13.81 -5.95
C ALA A 375 29.78 -13.83 -6.95
N LEU A 376 28.88 -12.85 -6.91
CA LEU A 376 27.78 -12.72 -7.87
C LEU A 376 28.29 -12.39 -9.28
N PHE A 377 29.42 -11.69 -9.38
CA PHE A 377 29.99 -11.20 -10.63
C PHE A 377 30.74 -12.29 -11.38
N GLY A 378 30.20 -12.66 -12.55
CA GLY A 378 30.75 -13.71 -13.42
C GLY A 378 31.22 -13.18 -14.78
N ARG A 379 31.99 -14.00 -15.49
CA ARG A 379 32.40 -13.72 -16.87
C ARG A 379 31.26 -13.91 -17.87
N ASP A 380 30.25 -14.70 -17.50
CA ASP A 380 29.06 -15.04 -18.29
C ASP A 380 27.85 -14.16 -17.97
N ASP A 381 28.03 -13.15 -17.12
CA ASP A 381 27.06 -12.07 -16.88
C ASP A 381 26.56 -11.48 -18.22
N ARG A 382 25.28 -11.13 -18.26
CA ARG A 382 24.65 -10.60 -19.47
C ARG A 382 24.09 -9.21 -19.24
N ARG A 383 24.33 -8.32 -20.20
CA ARG A 383 23.67 -7.02 -20.27
C ARG A 383 22.44 -7.09 -21.16
N TYR A 384 21.40 -6.35 -20.78
CA TYR A 384 20.20 -6.19 -21.59
C TYR A 384 19.61 -4.78 -21.43
N ASP A 385 18.73 -4.42 -22.35
CA ASP A 385 18.02 -3.15 -22.31
C ASP A 385 16.78 -3.24 -21.41
N ALA A 386 16.66 -2.32 -20.46
CA ALA A 386 15.44 -2.07 -19.70
C ALA A 386 15.06 -0.60 -19.90
N ARG A 387 13.85 -0.38 -20.45
CA ARG A 387 13.35 0.95 -20.87
C ARG A 387 11.86 1.08 -20.54
N TRP A 388 11.52 0.65 -19.33
CA TRP A 388 10.15 0.62 -18.84
C TRP A 388 9.66 2.03 -18.54
N ARG A 389 8.54 2.37 -19.18
CA ARG A 389 7.75 3.58 -18.94
C ARG A 389 6.36 3.34 -19.51
N GLY A 390 5.36 3.97 -18.92
CA GLY A 390 4.01 3.98 -19.49
C GLY A 390 2.91 4.22 -18.48
N HIS A 391 3.18 4.01 -17.19
CA HIS A 391 2.18 4.29 -16.17
C HIS A 391 2.11 5.79 -15.84
N GLU A 392 0.89 6.27 -15.61
CA GLU A 392 0.61 7.60 -15.08
C GLU A 392 -0.37 7.45 -13.92
N ILE A 393 -0.14 8.19 -12.84
CA ILE A 393 -1.11 8.38 -11.76
C ILE A 393 -2.19 9.36 -12.24
N ALA A 394 -2.99 8.90 -13.21
CA ALA A 394 -4.07 9.65 -13.84
C ALA A 394 -5.43 9.11 -13.38
N TYR A 395 -6.28 10.00 -12.89
CA TYR A 395 -7.66 9.71 -12.54
C TYR A 395 -8.51 10.96 -12.69
N THR A 396 -9.80 10.73 -12.90
CA THR A 396 -10.81 11.78 -12.94
C THR A 396 -11.68 11.65 -11.70
N LEU A 397 -11.98 12.77 -11.05
CA LEU A 397 -13.04 12.83 -10.04
C LEU A 397 -14.29 13.37 -10.73
N ARG A 398 -15.27 12.49 -10.96
CA ARG A 398 -16.62 12.90 -11.36
C ARG A 398 -17.28 13.72 -10.25
N PRO A 399 -18.29 14.53 -10.58
CA PRO A 399 -19.14 15.16 -9.59
C PRO A 399 -19.57 14.20 -8.45
N GLY A 400 -19.24 14.55 -7.20
CA GLY A 400 -19.53 13.70 -6.02
C GLY A 400 -18.53 12.55 -5.76
N GLU A 401 -17.48 12.43 -6.58
CA GLU A 401 -16.34 11.56 -6.28
C GLU A 401 -15.32 12.26 -5.39
N ARG A 402 -14.68 11.46 -4.55
CA ARG A 402 -13.53 11.87 -3.78
C ARG A 402 -12.49 10.76 -3.71
N VAL A 403 -11.24 11.17 -3.60
CA VAL A 403 -10.14 10.32 -3.16
C VAL A 403 -9.76 10.72 -1.74
N VAL A 404 -9.53 9.71 -0.90
CA VAL A 404 -9.04 9.86 0.47
C VAL A 404 -7.71 9.13 0.56
N PHE A 405 -6.62 9.89 0.61
CA PHE A 405 -5.29 9.38 0.89
C PHE A 405 -5.13 9.14 2.39
N ARG A 406 -4.58 7.98 2.74
CA ARG A 406 -4.46 7.49 4.11
C ARG A 406 -3.08 6.87 4.31
N TRP A 407 -2.49 7.12 5.48
CA TRP A 407 -1.20 6.56 5.89
C TRP A 407 -1.32 5.42 6.89
N ASP A 408 -2.52 5.16 7.41
CA ASP A 408 -2.86 3.92 8.11
C ASP A 408 -3.22 2.79 7.13
N ASN A 409 -3.22 1.57 7.63
CA ASN A 409 -3.64 0.38 6.87
C ASN A 409 -4.81 -0.32 7.55
N ILE A 410 -5.67 -0.90 6.73
CA ILE A 410 -6.81 -1.71 7.15
C ILE A 410 -6.54 -3.22 6.97
N GLY A 411 -5.27 -3.60 6.85
CA GLY A 411 -4.84 -4.99 6.67
C GLY A 411 -5.10 -5.58 5.27
N LYS A 412 -5.49 -4.78 4.29
CA LYS A 412 -5.72 -5.23 2.91
C LYS A 412 -4.54 -4.90 2.02
N TYR A 413 -4.00 -5.89 1.33
CA TYR A 413 -2.97 -5.71 0.32
C TYR A 413 -3.24 -6.68 -0.84
N PRO A 414 -2.98 -6.28 -2.08
CA PRO A 414 -3.20 -7.14 -3.22
C PRO A 414 -1.99 -8.05 -3.42
N ALA A 415 -2.17 -9.24 -3.98
CA ALA A 415 -1.08 -10.11 -4.39
C ALA A 415 -1.48 -10.85 -5.66
N GLU A 416 -0.50 -11.25 -6.46
CA GLU A 416 -0.73 -12.05 -7.66
C GLU A 416 -1.42 -13.39 -7.32
N ASN A 417 -1.00 -14.00 -6.21
CA ASN A 417 -1.50 -15.28 -5.73
C ASN A 417 -1.19 -15.45 -4.23
N ALA A 418 -1.71 -16.54 -3.65
CA ALA A 418 -1.55 -16.84 -2.23
C ALA A 418 -0.09 -17.08 -1.80
N GLU A 419 0.77 -17.57 -2.69
CA GLU A 419 2.19 -17.83 -2.39
C GLU A 419 3.01 -16.53 -2.23
N ARG A 420 2.61 -15.50 -2.99
CA ARG A 420 3.19 -14.14 -2.94
C ARG A 420 2.48 -13.21 -1.97
N ALA A 421 1.36 -13.63 -1.38
CA ALA A 421 0.60 -12.83 -0.41
C ALA A 421 1.37 -12.69 0.90
N ARG A 422 2.31 -11.74 0.92
CA ARG A 422 3.11 -11.37 2.08
C ARG A 422 2.85 -9.91 2.43
N ARG A 423 2.51 -9.66 3.69
CA ARG A 423 2.24 -8.32 4.19
C ARG A 423 3.46 -7.40 3.99
N PRO A 424 3.31 -6.22 3.32
CA PRO A 424 4.36 -5.21 3.26
C PRO A 424 4.71 -4.66 4.66
N ARG A 425 6.00 -4.37 4.91
CA ARG A 425 6.45 -3.78 6.18
C ARG A 425 5.76 -2.46 6.49
N TYR A 426 5.63 -1.62 5.48
CA TYR A 426 4.91 -0.35 5.55
C TYR A 426 4.05 -0.16 4.30
N PHE A 427 2.76 0.12 4.51
CA PHE A 427 1.80 0.44 3.46
C PHE A 427 0.61 1.21 4.05
N GLY A 428 -0.10 1.94 3.20
CA GLY A 428 -1.35 2.62 3.54
C GLY A 428 -2.49 2.20 2.62
N ASN A 429 -3.73 2.31 3.09
CA ASN A 429 -4.92 1.97 2.32
C ASN A 429 -5.78 3.19 2.01
N SER A 430 -5.48 3.84 0.88
CA SER A 430 -6.27 4.95 0.35
C SER A 430 -7.62 4.47 -0.23
N ARG A 431 -8.57 5.38 -0.39
CA ARG A 431 -9.94 5.07 -0.84
C ARG A 431 -10.39 5.99 -1.96
N PHE A 432 -10.96 5.40 -3.00
CA PHE A 432 -11.79 6.11 -3.96
C PHE A 432 -13.25 5.89 -3.57
N ILE A 433 -13.99 6.98 -3.41
CA ILE A 433 -15.38 6.96 -2.97
C ILE A 433 -16.20 7.70 -4.01
N PHE A 434 -17.19 7.01 -4.57
CA PHE A 434 -18.15 7.60 -5.47
C PHE A 434 -19.55 7.52 -4.87
N ARG A 435 -20.21 8.67 -4.75
CA ARG A 435 -21.64 8.76 -4.46
C ARG A 435 -22.31 9.40 -5.67
N PRO A 436 -22.77 8.59 -6.65
CA PRO A 436 -23.37 9.13 -7.85
C PRO A 436 -24.61 9.93 -7.52
N ARG A 437 -24.78 11.08 -8.19
CA ARG A 437 -26.07 11.76 -8.19
C ARG A 437 -26.99 11.04 -9.15
N LEU A 438 -28.19 10.74 -8.70
CA LEU A 438 -29.14 9.92 -9.45
C LEU A 438 -30.13 10.76 -10.28
N SER A 439 -29.81 12.02 -10.56
CA SER A 439 -30.60 12.79 -11.52
C SER A 439 -30.39 12.23 -12.94
N PRO A 440 -31.42 12.19 -13.79
CA PRO A 440 -31.33 11.59 -15.13
C PRO A 440 -30.23 12.18 -16.00
N GLU A 441 -30.02 13.49 -15.91
CA GLU A 441 -28.99 14.20 -16.68
C GLU A 441 -27.58 13.75 -16.28
N VAL A 442 -27.31 13.69 -14.97
CA VAL A 442 -26.02 13.25 -14.44
C VAL A 442 -25.77 11.77 -14.71
N VAL A 443 -26.80 10.93 -14.58
CA VAL A 443 -26.68 9.51 -14.86
C VAL A 443 -26.36 9.26 -16.34
N ARG A 444 -26.98 10.01 -17.26
CA ARG A 444 -26.68 9.90 -18.70
C ARG A 444 -25.24 10.30 -19.03
N SER A 445 -24.63 11.25 -18.31
CA SER A 445 -23.26 11.67 -18.57
C SER A 445 -22.21 10.81 -17.87
N GLU A 446 -22.51 10.27 -16.69
CA GLU A 446 -21.53 9.61 -15.81
C GLU A 446 -21.59 8.09 -15.79
N ALA A 447 -22.76 7.50 -16.10
CA ALA A 447 -22.91 6.06 -16.15
C ALA A 447 -22.18 5.49 -17.36
N PHE A 448 -21.52 4.36 -17.17
CA PHE A 448 -20.87 3.64 -18.25
C PHE A 448 -21.89 2.99 -19.19
N ALA A 449 -22.99 2.50 -18.64
CA ALA A 449 -24.12 1.98 -19.41
C ALA A 449 -25.41 2.10 -18.60
N THR A 450 -26.51 2.34 -19.31
CA THR A 450 -27.86 2.29 -18.74
C THR A 450 -28.81 1.57 -19.70
N LYS A 451 -29.89 1.02 -19.17
CA LYS A 451 -30.99 0.41 -19.91
C LYS A 451 -32.26 0.62 -19.10
N ASP A 452 -33.33 1.04 -19.75
CA ASP A 452 -34.68 1.10 -19.16
C ASP A 452 -34.76 1.86 -17.83
N LEU A 453 -34.03 2.98 -17.71
CA LEU A 453 -34.11 3.89 -16.56
C LEU A 453 -34.94 5.13 -16.91
N LEU A 454 -35.76 5.57 -15.97
CA LEU A 454 -36.63 6.73 -16.07
C LEU A 454 -36.39 7.72 -14.92
N PRO A 455 -36.71 9.02 -15.12
CA PRO A 455 -36.70 10.01 -14.06
C PRO A 455 -37.62 9.64 -12.90
N PRO A 456 -37.33 10.14 -11.68
CA PRO A 456 -38.22 9.95 -10.53
C PRO A 456 -39.60 10.53 -10.83
N ARG A 457 -40.65 9.99 -10.18
CA ARG A 457 -42.01 10.51 -10.31
C ARG A 457 -42.06 11.98 -9.82
N PRO A 458 -42.96 12.83 -10.35
CA PRO A 458 -43.07 14.23 -9.94
C PRO A 458 -43.32 14.44 -8.43
N THR A 459 -43.92 13.47 -7.76
CA THR A 459 -44.16 13.46 -6.31
C THR A 459 -42.93 13.16 -5.46
N ASP A 460 -41.84 12.69 -6.07
CA ASP A 460 -40.59 12.25 -5.42
C ASP A 460 -39.40 13.19 -5.76
N ALA A 461 -39.68 14.47 -6.03
CA ALA A 461 -38.81 15.50 -6.63
C ALA A 461 -37.44 15.80 -5.95
N SER A 462 -36.97 14.97 -5.02
CA SER A 462 -35.67 15.14 -4.35
C SER A 462 -34.45 14.86 -5.25
N GLY A 463 -34.62 14.53 -6.54
CA GLY A 463 -33.50 14.31 -7.48
C GLY A 463 -32.56 13.16 -7.11
N THR A 464 -32.93 12.35 -6.11
CA THR A 464 -32.07 11.33 -5.51
C THR A 464 -32.37 9.91 -5.98
N ARG A 465 -33.32 9.71 -6.91
CA ARG A 465 -33.88 8.39 -7.27
C ARG A 465 -34.04 8.22 -8.79
N LEU A 466 -33.94 6.98 -9.26
CA LEU A 466 -34.23 6.55 -10.64
C LEU A 466 -35.23 5.39 -10.64
N LEU A 467 -36.14 5.39 -11.61
CA LEU A 467 -37.08 4.29 -11.79
C LEU A 467 -36.58 3.30 -12.84
N GLY A 468 -36.61 1.99 -12.58
CA GLY A 468 -36.56 0.98 -13.63
C GLY A 468 -37.91 0.87 -14.34
N SER A 469 -37.91 0.78 -15.67
CA SER A 469 -39.12 0.62 -16.49
C SER A 469 -39.30 -0.79 -17.05
N SER A 470 -38.33 -1.70 -16.84
CA SER A 470 -38.40 -3.07 -17.34
C SER A 470 -37.73 -4.12 -16.43
N PRO A 471 -37.99 -5.43 -16.69
CA PRO A 471 -37.24 -6.61 -16.22
C PRO A 471 -35.71 -6.56 -16.30
N ASP A 472 -35.18 -5.70 -17.16
CA ASP A 472 -33.76 -5.68 -17.47
C ASP A 472 -33.14 -4.32 -17.19
N ALA A 473 -33.85 -3.44 -16.48
CA ALA A 473 -33.38 -2.11 -16.20
C ALA A 473 -32.04 -2.16 -15.45
N VAL A 474 -31.08 -1.38 -15.95
CA VAL A 474 -29.69 -1.47 -15.53
C VAL A 474 -29.05 -0.10 -15.37
N LEU A 475 -28.25 0.02 -14.32
CA LEU A 475 -27.32 1.12 -14.12
C LEU A 475 -25.92 0.55 -13.92
N VAL A 476 -24.98 0.95 -14.77
CA VAL A 476 -23.59 0.52 -14.71
C VAL A 476 -22.67 1.71 -14.48
N TYR A 477 -21.89 1.66 -13.41
CA TYR A 477 -20.79 2.59 -13.19
C TYR A 477 -19.46 1.89 -13.35
N GLN A 478 -18.59 2.49 -14.16
CA GLN A 478 -17.21 2.08 -14.28
C GLN A 478 -16.35 2.83 -13.24
N ILE A 479 -15.45 2.10 -12.60
CA ILE A 479 -14.42 2.61 -11.71
C ILE A 479 -13.09 2.38 -12.41
N LYS A 480 -12.33 3.46 -12.60
CA LYS A 480 -10.96 3.43 -13.13
C LYS A 480 -10.07 4.16 -12.14
N VAL A 481 -9.07 3.45 -11.62
CA VAL A 481 -8.05 4.03 -10.74
C VAL A 481 -6.65 3.62 -11.22
N PRO A 482 -5.64 4.50 -11.10
CA PRO A 482 -4.27 4.23 -11.52
C PRO A 482 -3.50 3.43 -10.46
N TYR A 483 -4.19 2.95 -9.42
CA TYR A 483 -3.62 2.18 -8.33
C TYR A 483 -4.12 0.74 -8.38
N THR A 484 -3.41 -0.14 -7.69
CA THR A 484 -3.89 -1.50 -7.45
C THR A 484 -5.03 -1.48 -6.45
N ILE A 485 -6.08 -2.25 -6.74
CA ILE A 485 -7.27 -2.36 -5.88
C ILE A 485 -7.12 -3.60 -5.00
N CYS A 486 -7.23 -3.40 -3.69
CA CYS A 486 -7.13 -4.48 -2.69
C CYS A 486 -8.47 -4.86 -2.05
N GLY A 487 -9.58 -4.29 -2.54
CA GLY A 487 -10.91 -4.55 -2.02
C GLY A 487 -11.88 -3.41 -2.28
N GLY A 488 -13.13 -3.59 -1.86
CA GLY A 488 -14.17 -2.58 -2.06
C GLY A 488 -15.52 -2.93 -1.45
N THR A 489 -16.43 -1.96 -1.45
CA THR A 489 -17.80 -2.16 -0.99
C THR A 489 -18.76 -1.34 -1.83
N VAL A 490 -19.85 -1.96 -2.28
CA VAL A 490 -20.98 -1.28 -2.91
C VAL A 490 -22.10 -1.17 -1.88
N ARG A 491 -22.66 0.03 -1.75
CA ARG A 491 -23.86 0.28 -0.94
C ARG A 491 -24.96 0.80 -1.85
N ALA A 492 -26.15 0.23 -1.71
CA ALA A 492 -27.32 0.65 -2.47
C ALA A 492 -28.58 0.54 -1.61
N GLU A 493 -29.52 1.47 -1.77
CA GLU A 493 -30.89 1.29 -1.31
C GLU A 493 -31.78 1.12 -2.54
N LEU A 494 -32.62 0.10 -2.51
CA LEU A 494 -33.45 -0.35 -3.63
C LEU A 494 -34.89 -0.46 -3.10
N SER A 495 -35.89 -0.21 -3.95
CA SER A 495 -37.29 -0.29 -3.52
C SER A 495 -38.14 -0.99 -4.58
N GLY A 496 -38.84 -2.05 -4.16
CA GLY A 496 -39.83 -2.76 -4.98
C GLY A 496 -41.22 -2.20 -4.77
N ALA A 497 -41.99 -2.08 -5.85
CA ALA A 497 -43.41 -1.79 -5.84
C ALA A 497 -44.24 -3.06 -5.59
N ALA A 498 -43.77 -4.21 -6.06
CA ALA A 498 -44.46 -5.50 -5.97
C ALA A 498 -43.58 -6.60 -5.36
N ALA A 499 -44.21 -7.68 -4.90
CA ALA A 499 -43.53 -8.78 -4.21
C ALA A 499 -42.59 -9.58 -5.14
N ASP A 500 -42.81 -9.50 -6.44
CA ASP A 500 -42.02 -10.15 -7.49
C ASP A 500 -40.85 -9.30 -8.01
N ASP A 501 -40.76 -8.02 -7.63
CA ASP A 501 -39.66 -7.15 -8.02
C ASP A 501 -38.32 -7.68 -7.51
N GLY A 502 -37.40 -7.91 -8.45
CA GLY A 502 -36.07 -8.44 -8.18
C GLY A 502 -34.97 -7.38 -8.33
N PHE A 503 -33.93 -7.50 -7.52
CA PHE A 503 -32.75 -6.65 -7.56
C PHE A 503 -31.48 -7.49 -7.49
N ALA A 504 -30.43 -7.06 -8.19
CA ALA A 504 -29.12 -7.67 -8.08
C ALA A 504 -27.99 -6.64 -8.19
N ILE A 505 -26.88 -6.94 -7.51
CA ILE A 505 -25.61 -6.23 -7.66
C ILE A 505 -24.59 -7.22 -8.23
N ALA A 506 -23.93 -6.82 -9.31
CA ALA A 506 -22.91 -7.61 -9.99
C ALA A 506 -21.64 -6.79 -10.26
N LEU A 507 -20.51 -7.48 -10.32
CA LEU A 507 -19.19 -6.94 -10.64
C LEU A 507 -18.68 -7.53 -11.95
N SER A 508 -17.99 -6.72 -12.75
CA SER A 508 -17.27 -7.15 -13.94
C SER A 508 -15.89 -6.49 -14.01
N LEU A 509 -14.86 -7.29 -14.28
CA LEU A 509 -13.47 -6.82 -14.45
C LEU A 509 -13.09 -6.57 -15.92
N ASP A 510 -13.87 -7.10 -16.86
CA ASP A 510 -13.65 -7.00 -18.31
C ASP A 510 -14.76 -6.21 -19.04
N GLY A 511 -15.80 -5.79 -18.30
CA GLY A 511 -17.01 -5.15 -18.83
C GLY A 511 -17.95 -6.10 -19.57
N ARG A 512 -17.65 -7.40 -19.63
CA ARG A 512 -18.36 -8.41 -20.43
C ARG A 512 -18.95 -9.50 -19.55
N THR A 513 -18.12 -10.07 -18.67
CA THR A 513 -18.45 -11.15 -17.76
C THR A 513 -18.87 -10.56 -16.42
N TRP A 514 -20.07 -10.91 -15.95
CA TRP A 514 -20.68 -10.33 -14.75
C TRP A 514 -20.84 -11.39 -13.65
N LYS A 515 -20.10 -11.24 -12.56
CA LYS A 515 -20.26 -12.04 -11.34
C LYS A 515 -21.33 -11.40 -10.47
N LYS A 516 -22.46 -12.08 -10.27
CA LYS A 516 -23.51 -11.64 -9.35
C LYS A 516 -23.03 -11.84 -7.91
N LEU A 517 -23.05 -10.77 -7.11
CA LEU A 517 -22.56 -10.76 -5.73
C LEU A 517 -23.69 -10.68 -4.70
N TRP A 518 -24.84 -10.14 -5.10
CA TRP A 518 -26.00 -10.00 -4.23
C TRP A 518 -27.29 -10.03 -5.05
N GLN A 519 -28.36 -10.56 -4.45
CA GLN A 519 -29.70 -10.48 -5.00
C GLN A 519 -30.76 -10.44 -3.90
N LYS A 520 -31.89 -9.81 -4.20
CA LYS A 520 -33.07 -9.75 -3.34
C LYS A 520 -34.32 -9.63 -4.18
N GLN A 521 -35.44 -10.11 -3.65
CA GLN A 521 -36.76 -9.96 -4.25
C GLN A 521 -37.73 -9.44 -3.18
N GLY A 522 -38.72 -8.64 -3.57
CA GLY A 522 -39.83 -8.24 -2.71
C GLY A 522 -40.20 -6.76 -2.77
N ALA A 523 -41.41 -6.46 -2.32
CA ALA A 523 -41.91 -5.09 -2.18
C ALA A 523 -41.22 -4.35 -1.02
N GLY A 524 -41.26 -3.03 -1.05
CA GLY A 524 -40.69 -2.17 0.00
C GLY A 524 -39.20 -1.92 -0.19
N ARG A 525 -38.58 -1.34 0.85
CA ARG A 525 -37.17 -0.91 0.82
C ARG A 525 -36.22 -2.06 1.18
N HIS A 526 -35.12 -2.16 0.45
CA HIS A 526 -34.03 -3.10 0.65
C HIS A 526 -32.71 -2.34 0.68
N ALA A 527 -31.93 -2.51 1.74
CA ALA A 527 -30.56 -1.98 1.82
C ALA A 527 -29.57 -3.11 1.50
N ALA A 528 -28.61 -2.83 0.62
CA ALA A 528 -27.53 -3.74 0.27
C ALA A 528 -26.19 -3.14 0.66
N VAL A 529 -25.35 -3.92 1.35
CA VAL A 529 -23.93 -3.64 1.61
C VAL A 529 -23.16 -4.85 1.13
N VAL A 530 -22.53 -4.73 -0.03
CA VAL A 530 -21.93 -5.85 -0.76
C VAL A 530 -20.42 -5.66 -0.78
N SER A 531 -19.68 -6.60 -0.17
CA SER A 531 -18.23 -6.65 -0.30
C SER A 531 -17.84 -7.07 -1.72
N LEU A 532 -16.79 -6.45 -2.25
CA LEU A 532 -16.19 -6.81 -3.54
C LEU A 532 -14.93 -7.67 -3.37
N ASP A 533 -14.49 -7.91 -2.14
CA ASP A 533 -13.15 -8.42 -1.85
C ASP A 533 -12.88 -9.81 -2.47
N GLU A 534 -13.83 -10.74 -2.42
CA GLU A 534 -13.68 -12.08 -3.02
C GLU A 534 -13.91 -12.12 -4.55
N ALA A 535 -14.30 -10.99 -5.13
CA ALA A 535 -14.65 -10.87 -6.53
C ALA A 535 -13.64 -10.06 -7.35
N LEU A 536 -12.79 -9.30 -6.65
CA LEU A 536 -11.59 -8.66 -7.16
C LEU A 536 -10.45 -9.68 -7.06
#